data_AF-A0A4R1QB87-F1
#
_entry.id   AF-A0A4R1QB87-F1
#
_cell.length_a   1.000
_cell.length_b   1.000
_cell.length_c   1.000
_cell.angle_alpha   90.00
_cell.angle_beta   90.00
_cell.angle_gamma   90.00
#
_symmetry.space_group_name_H-M   'P 1'
#
loop_
_entity.id
_entity.type
_entity.pdbx_description
1 polymer ?
#
loop_
_entity_poly.entity_id
_entity_poly.type
_entity_poly.pdbx_seq_one_letter_code
_entity_poly.pdbx_strand_id
1 'polypeptide(L)'
;MTVNDDTALENDVLQAFNALSSYIPHFFEEEVSLGITDRFRYLRFIPSPGLQPNIQEGDPIPPGDAIYEALRLGRPVTKIISEDVYGIRFKAVGIPVKDKYGQVIGGIGIGRII
;
A
#
# COMPACT_ATOMS: atom_id res chain seq x y z
N MET A 1 -0.04 -28.14 -0.83
CA MET A 1 -1.12 -27.28 -1.34
C MET A 1 -0.51 -25.91 -1.53
N THR A 2 -0.08 -25.61 -2.76
CA THR A 2 0.40 -24.28 -3.14
C THR A 2 -0.82 -23.39 -3.29
N VAL A 3 -1.02 -22.47 -2.35
CA VAL A 3 -1.97 -21.38 -2.56
C VAL A 3 -1.36 -20.54 -3.68
N ASN A 4 -1.99 -20.55 -4.86
CA ASN A 4 -1.59 -19.68 -5.95
C ASN A 4 -1.84 -18.23 -5.51
N ASP A 5 -0.76 -17.44 -5.40
CA ASP A 5 -0.79 -16.00 -5.07
C ASP A 5 -1.69 -15.17 -6.00
N ASP A 6 -2.06 -15.71 -7.16
CA ASP A 6 -2.91 -15.05 -8.16
C ASP A 6 -4.36 -14.78 -7.70
N THR A 7 -4.84 -15.45 -6.64
CA THR A 7 -6.23 -15.26 -6.16
C THR A 7 -6.43 -14.03 -5.28
N ALA A 8 -5.37 -13.37 -4.81
CA ALA A 8 -5.53 -12.22 -3.90
C ALA A 8 -5.77 -10.89 -4.63
N LEU A 9 -5.47 -10.83 -5.94
CA LEU A 9 -5.61 -9.64 -6.78
C LEU A 9 -6.80 -9.81 -7.74
N GLU A 10 -8.02 -10.05 -7.24
CA GLU A 10 -9.20 -10.26 -8.11
C GLU A 10 -9.64 -9.03 -8.93
N ASN A 11 -9.07 -7.85 -8.66
CA ASN A 11 -9.48 -6.61 -9.31
C ASN A 11 -8.44 -6.07 -10.31
N ASP A 12 -8.90 -5.73 -11.51
CA ASP A 12 -8.08 -5.21 -12.62
C ASP A 12 -7.20 -4.01 -12.22
N VAL A 13 -7.68 -3.10 -11.37
CA VAL A 13 -6.89 -1.94 -10.92
C VAL A 13 -5.77 -2.39 -10.00
N LEU A 14 -6.04 -3.27 -9.02
CA LEU A 14 -5.00 -3.80 -8.15
C LEU A 14 -3.98 -4.62 -8.95
N GLN A 15 -4.43 -5.43 -9.93
CA GLN A 15 -3.54 -6.16 -10.84
C GLN A 15 -2.66 -5.20 -11.66
N ALA A 16 -3.22 -4.12 -12.19
CA ALA A 16 -2.46 -3.14 -12.95
C ALA A 16 -1.39 -2.46 -12.09
N PHE A 17 -1.71 -2.05 -10.86
CA PHE A 17 -0.73 -1.50 -9.93
C PHE A 17 0.33 -2.54 -9.55
N ASN A 18 -0.06 -3.81 -9.38
CA ASN A 18 0.88 -4.90 -9.12
C ASN A 18 1.85 -5.11 -10.29
N ALA A 19 1.34 -5.12 -11.53
CA ALA A 19 2.15 -5.24 -12.74
C ALA A 19 3.09 -4.04 -12.94
N LEU A 20 2.66 -2.84 -12.54
CA LEU A 20 3.44 -1.61 -12.62
C LEU A 20 4.36 -1.40 -11.41
N SER A 21 4.25 -2.23 -10.37
CA SER A 21 4.81 -1.97 -9.05
C SER A 21 6.33 -1.74 -9.07
N SER A 22 7.08 -2.49 -9.89
CA SER A 22 8.53 -2.32 -10.06
C SER A 22 8.92 -1.07 -10.84
N TYR A 23 8.02 -0.53 -11.66
CA TYR A 23 8.27 0.67 -12.47
C TYR A 23 7.91 1.95 -11.72
N ILE A 24 6.88 1.90 -10.86
CA ILE A 24 6.36 3.07 -10.13
C ILE A 24 7.45 3.88 -9.41
N PRO A 25 8.40 3.27 -8.66
CA PRO A 25 9.45 4.03 -7.98
C PRO A 25 10.30 4.88 -8.92
N HIS A 26 10.50 4.45 -10.17
CA HIS A 26 11.30 5.18 -11.16
C HIS A 26 10.63 6.44 -11.71
N PHE A 27 9.34 6.67 -11.43
CA PHE A 27 8.65 7.92 -11.81
C PHE A 27 8.88 9.04 -10.78
N PHE A 28 9.50 8.75 -9.65
CA PHE A 28 9.79 9.72 -8.60
C PHE A 28 11.28 10.07 -8.60
N GLU A 29 11.59 11.34 -8.38
CA GLU A 29 12.98 11.78 -8.11
C GLU A 29 13.44 11.33 -6.71
N GLU A 30 12.49 11.15 -5.80
CA GLU A 30 12.70 10.71 -4.41
C GLU A 30 12.66 9.19 -4.32
N GLU A 31 13.37 8.61 -3.33
CA GLU A 31 13.20 7.20 -2.98
C GLU A 31 11.82 6.97 -2.35
N VAL A 32 10.99 6.14 -3.00
CA VAL A 32 9.63 5.85 -2.54
C VAL A 32 9.38 4.35 -2.38
N SER A 33 8.69 3.98 -1.31
CA SER A 33 8.15 2.63 -1.13
C SER A 33 6.71 2.55 -1.66
N LEU A 34 6.30 1.38 -2.14
CA LEU A 34 4.94 1.11 -2.63
C LEU A 34 4.30 -0.02 -1.84
N GLY A 35 3.08 0.19 -1.35
CA GLY A 35 2.23 -0.85 -0.75
C GLY A 35 0.97 -1.08 -1.58
N ILE A 36 0.60 -2.35 -1.74
CA ILE A 36 -0.66 -2.79 -2.35
C ILE A 36 -1.36 -3.69 -1.35
N THR A 37 -2.65 -3.47 -1.14
CA THR A 37 -3.43 -4.13 -0.10
C THR A 37 -4.80 -4.56 -0.60
N ASP A 38 -5.34 -5.62 -0.01
CA ASP A 38 -6.79 -5.82 0.03
C ASP A 38 -7.41 -4.92 1.12
N ARG A 39 -8.62 -5.20 1.58
CA ARG A 39 -9.26 -4.37 2.62
C ARG A 39 -8.65 -4.51 4.01
N PHE A 40 -7.75 -5.47 4.23
CA PHE A 40 -7.31 -5.90 5.56
C PHE A 40 -5.80 -6.07 5.66
N ARG A 41 -5.12 -6.48 4.59
CA ARG A 41 -3.71 -6.90 4.61
C ARG A 41 -2.93 -6.50 3.37
N TYR A 42 -1.61 -6.49 3.50
CA TYR A 42 -0.68 -6.30 2.38
C TYR A 42 -0.70 -7.49 1.44
N LEU A 43 -0.86 -7.20 0.15
CA LEU A 43 -0.70 -8.14 -0.95
C LEU A 43 0.70 -8.04 -1.54
N ARG A 44 1.28 -6.84 -1.53
CA ARG A 44 2.64 -6.58 -1.98
C ARG A 44 3.20 -5.36 -1.28
N PHE A 45 4.49 -5.40 -0.97
CA PHE A 45 5.24 -4.25 -0.51
C PHE A 45 6.59 -4.17 -1.22
N ILE A 46 6.89 -3.02 -1.81
CA ILE A 46 8.19 -2.71 -2.42
C ILE A 46 8.84 -1.65 -1.55
N PRO A 47 9.87 -2.01 -0.77
CA PRO A 47 10.60 -1.05 0.04
C PRO A 47 11.45 -0.13 -0.85
N SER A 48 11.89 0.99 -0.28
CA SER A 48 12.97 1.81 -0.85
C SER A 48 14.21 1.72 0.02
N PRO A 49 15.43 2.01 -0.47
CA PRO A 49 16.65 1.88 0.31
C PRO A 49 16.60 2.61 1.67
N GLY A 50 16.06 3.83 1.71
CA GLY A 50 15.88 4.56 2.95
C GLY A 50 14.63 4.18 3.77
N LEU A 51 13.57 3.66 3.16
CA LEU A 51 12.32 3.30 3.84
C LEU A 51 12.05 1.80 3.76
N GLN A 52 12.52 1.08 4.77
CA GLN A 52 12.41 -0.38 4.90
C GLN A 52 11.67 -0.78 6.20
N PRO A 53 10.38 -0.44 6.33
CA PRO A 53 9.59 -0.96 7.45
C PRO A 53 9.49 -2.48 7.35
N ASN A 54 9.42 -3.17 8.49
CA ASN A 54 9.26 -4.62 8.52
C ASN A 54 7.82 -5.02 8.18
N ILE A 55 7.49 -4.99 6.89
CA ILE A 55 6.19 -5.36 6.33
C ILE A 55 6.38 -6.57 5.44
N GLN A 56 5.58 -7.62 5.68
CA GLN A 56 5.54 -8.83 4.88
C GLN A 56 4.21 -8.93 4.13
N GLU A 57 4.21 -9.64 3.00
CA GLU A 57 2.98 -10.00 2.31
C GLU A 57 2.12 -10.87 3.24
N GLY A 58 0.84 -10.53 3.35
CA GLY A 58 -0.09 -11.14 4.30
C GLY A 58 -0.26 -10.40 5.62
N ASP A 59 0.64 -9.47 5.97
CA ASP A 59 0.53 -8.70 7.22
C ASP A 59 -0.71 -7.80 7.24
N PRO A 60 -1.38 -7.65 8.41
CA PRO A 60 -2.49 -6.72 8.54
C PRO A 60 -2.04 -5.27 8.38
N ILE A 61 -2.93 -4.43 7.85
CA ILE A 61 -2.68 -2.98 7.75
C ILE A 61 -2.91 -2.37 9.14
N PRO A 62 -1.89 -1.80 9.81
CA PRO A 62 -2.05 -1.29 11.16
C PRO A 62 -2.86 0.01 11.17
N PRO A 63 -3.65 0.25 12.23
CA PRO A 63 -4.23 1.57 12.48
C PRO A 63 -3.15 2.65 12.50
N GLY A 64 -3.44 3.80 11.89
CA GLY A 64 -2.47 4.86 11.73
C GLY A 64 -1.69 4.81 10.42
N ASP A 65 -1.73 3.71 9.67
CA ASP A 65 -1.25 3.68 8.29
C ASP A 65 -2.12 4.55 7.35
N ALA A 66 -1.52 5.13 6.31
CA ALA A 66 -2.25 5.97 5.36
C ALA A 66 -3.27 5.19 4.53
N ILE A 67 -2.95 3.95 4.15
CA ILE A 67 -3.86 3.04 3.45
C ILE A 67 -5.01 2.65 4.38
N TYR A 68 -4.73 2.30 5.64
CA TYR A 68 -5.78 1.98 6.62
C TYR A 68 -6.84 3.09 6.71
N GLU A 69 -6.40 4.34 6.86
CA GLU A 69 -7.31 5.48 6.94
C GLU A 69 -8.04 5.72 5.61
N ALA A 70 -7.36 5.55 4.48
CA ALA A 70 -7.96 5.70 3.16
C ALA A 70 -9.06 4.67 2.88
N LEU A 71 -8.84 3.41 3.27
CA LEU A 71 -9.82 2.34 3.18
C LEU A 71 -11.06 2.66 4.02
N ARG A 72 -10.85 3.10 5.27
CA ARG A 72 -11.93 3.44 6.21
C ARG A 72 -12.74 4.65 5.77
N LEU A 73 -12.08 5.68 5.23
CA LEU A 73 -12.73 6.93 4.81
C LEU A 73 -13.26 6.88 3.37
N GLY A 74 -12.83 5.91 2.56
CA GLY A 74 -13.22 5.79 1.16
C GLY A 74 -12.73 6.95 0.27
N ARG A 75 -11.68 7.67 0.70
CA ARG A 75 -11.04 8.76 -0.04
C ARG A 75 -9.51 8.75 0.15
N PRO A 76 -8.72 9.39 -0.73
CA PRO A 76 -7.28 9.54 -0.53
C PRO A 76 -6.94 10.23 0.80
N VAL A 77 -5.87 9.76 1.45
CA VAL A 77 -5.35 10.30 2.70
C VAL A 77 -3.85 10.50 2.56
N THR A 78 -3.35 11.68 2.94
CA THR A 78 -1.92 11.95 3.08
C THR A 78 -1.62 12.28 4.52
N LYS A 79 -0.62 11.64 5.11
CA LYS A 79 -0.23 11.89 6.50
C LYS A 79 1.24 11.57 6.76
N ILE A 80 1.74 12.06 7.89
CA ILE A 80 2.98 11.58 8.49
C ILE A 80 2.64 10.35 9.31
N ILE A 81 3.33 9.25 9.03
CA ILE A 81 3.31 8.02 9.81
C ILE A 81 4.35 8.17 10.91
N SER A 82 3.92 7.87 12.13
CA SER A 82 4.74 8.03 13.33
C SER A 82 5.54 6.75 13.60
N GLU A 83 6.65 6.89 14.33
CA GLU A 83 7.60 5.80 14.59
C GLU A 83 6.98 4.63 15.36
N ASP A 84 5.90 4.87 16.12
CA ASP A 84 5.16 3.82 16.85
C ASP A 84 4.44 2.83 15.93
N VAL A 85 4.21 3.17 14.66
CA VAL A 85 3.52 2.29 13.71
C VAL A 85 4.49 1.29 13.06
N TYR A 86 5.65 1.74 12.59
CA TYR A 86 6.60 0.92 11.82
C TYR A 86 8.07 1.03 12.27
N GLY A 87 8.36 1.72 13.37
CA GLY A 87 9.72 1.97 13.84
C GLY A 87 10.46 3.07 13.10
N ILE A 88 9.84 3.70 12.09
CA ILE A 88 10.41 4.78 11.29
C ILE A 88 9.35 5.84 11.00
N ARG A 89 9.75 7.12 11.05
CA ARG A 89 8.88 8.26 10.71
C ARG A 89 8.99 8.56 9.22
N PHE A 90 7.86 8.63 8.54
CA PHE A 90 7.83 8.91 7.10
C PHE A 90 6.52 9.55 6.68
N LYS A 91 6.46 10.13 5.48
CA LYS A 91 5.22 10.65 4.90
C LYS A 91 4.66 9.64 3.91
N ALA A 92 3.36 9.40 3.97
CA ALA A 92 2.69 8.48 3.07
C ALA A 92 1.38 9.07 2.51
N VAL A 93 1.04 8.64 1.31
CA VAL A 93 -0.29 8.76 0.73
C VAL A 93 -0.91 7.37 0.61
N GLY A 94 -2.15 7.23 1.03
CA GLY A 94 -2.99 6.05 0.82
C GLY A 94 -4.16 6.42 -0.08
N ILE A 95 -4.47 5.57 -1.06
CA ILE A 95 -5.56 5.74 -2.01
C ILE A 95 -6.43 4.47 -1.95
N PRO A 96 -7.74 4.59 -1.68
CA PRO A 96 -8.62 3.44 -1.72
C PRO A 96 -8.93 3.09 -3.17
N VAL A 97 -8.77 1.82 -3.50
CA VAL A 97 -9.19 1.25 -4.77
C VAL A 97 -10.64 0.80 -4.64
N LYS A 98 -11.46 1.21 -5.61
CA LYS A 98 -12.88 0.92 -5.67
C LYS A 98 -13.20 0.05 -6.88
N ASP A 99 -14.15 -0.85 -6.73
CA ASP A 99 -14.73 -1.57 -7.85
C ASP A 99 -15.66 -0.67 -8.69
N LYS A 100 -16.24 -1.24 -9.75
CA LYS A 100 -17.19 -0.56 -10.64
C LYS A 100 -18.48 -0.09 -9.95
N TYR A 101 -18.79 -0.58 -8.74
CA TYR A 101 -19.95 -0.19 -7.95
C TYR A 101 -19.59 0.85 -6.88
N GLY A 102 -18.33 1.28 -6.82
CA GLY A 102 -17.85 2.24 -5.83
C GLY A 102 -17.51 1.63 -4.47
N GLN A 103 -17.54 0.30 -4.33
CA GLN A 103 -17.15 -0.37 -3.10
C GLN A 103 -15.63 -0.41 -2.97
N VAL A 104 -15.12 -0.02 -1.81
CA VAL A 104 -13.69 -0.12 -1.50
C VAL A 104 -13.31 -1.59 -1.37
N ILE A 105 -12.30 -2.02 -2.13
CA ILE A 105 -11.86 -3.42 -2.26
C ILE A 105 -10.39 -3.61 -1.90
N GLY A 106 -9.63 -2.51 -1.78
CA GLY A 106 -8.21 -2.54 -1.47
C GLY A 106 -7.63 -1.14 -1.50
N GLY A 107 -6.31 -1.03 -1.40
CA GLY A 107 -5.65 0.25 -1.30
C GLY A 107 -4.22 0.23 -1.82
N ILE A 108 -3.79 1.37 -2.34
CA ILE A 108 -2.43 1.64 -2.79
C ILE A 108 -1.81 2.69 -1.88
N GLY A 109 -0.57 2.48 -1.46
CA GLY A 109 0.18 3.43 -0.67
C GLY A 109 1.54 3.76 -1.27
N ILE A 110 1.92 5.04 -1.23
CA ILE A 110 3.29 5.47 -1.56
C ILE A 110 3.86 6.18 -0.34
N GLY A 111 5.03 5.74 0.12
CA GLY A 111 5.73 6.26 1.29
C GLY A 111 7.09 6.84 0.91
N ARG A 112 7.53 7.89 1.60
CA ARG A 112 8.86 8.48 1.48
C ARG A 112 9.34 9.06 2.80
N ILE A 113 10.66 9.06 3.02
CA ILE A 113 11.26 9.69 4.19
C ILE A 113 11.05 11.21 4.14
N ILE A 114 11.04 11.82 5.33
CA ILE A 114 10.99 13.26 5.57
C ILE A 114 12.20 13.75 6.34
#